data_AF-K5BGZ1-F1
#
_entry.id   AF-K5BGZ1-F1
#
_cell.length_a   1.000
_cell.length_b   1.000
_cell.length_c   1.000
_cell.angle_alpha   90.00
_cell.angle_beta   90.00
_cell.angle_gamma   90.00
#
_symmetry.space_group_name_H-M   'P 1'
#
loop_
_entity.id
_entity.type
_entity.pdbx_description
1 polymer ?
#
loop_
_entity_poly.entity_id
_entity_poly.type
_entity_poly.pdbx_seq_one_letter_code
_entity_poly.pdbx_strand_id
1 'polypeptide(L)' 'MGDNHYRRYVEHRRRTHPGEPILSEREYWRMRHAAAESNPQSRCC' A
#
# COMPACT_ATOMS: atom_id res chain seq x y z
N MET A 1 -16.59 8.13 -1.56
CA MET A 1 -15.78 7.62 -2.69
C MET A 1 -14.46 8.35 -2.68
N GLY A 2 -13.44 7.80 -2.01
CA GLY A 2 -12.28 8.60 -1.64
C GLY A 2 -11.06 7.75 -1.40
N ASP A 3 -10.56 7.11 -2.45
CA ASP A 3 -9.28 6.41 -2.43
C ASP A 3 -8.11 7.40 -2.49
N ASN A 4 -8.06 8.33 -1.53
CA ASN A 4 -6.86 9.13 -1.25
C ASN A 4 -5.74 8.29 -0.63
N HIS A 5 -5.93 6.98 -0.53
CA HIS A 5 -4.96 6.05 0.01
C HIS A 5 -3.67 6.04 -0.80
N TYR A 6 -3.79 6.04 -2.14
CA TYR A 6 -2.63 6.10 -3.02
C TYR A 6 -1.91 7.45 -2.90
N ARG A 7 -2.64 8.58 -2.87
CA ARG A 7 -2.05 9.91 -2.67
C ARG A 7 -1.29 10.02 -1.34
N ARG A 8 -1.88 9.55 -0.24
CA ARG A 8 -1.22 9.50 1.08
C ARG A 8 0.03 8.63 1.07
N TYR A 9 -0.02 7.49 0.38
CA TYR A 9 1.13 6.61 0.18
C TYR A 9 2.25 7.33 -0.58
N VAL A 10 1.94 7.99 -1.70
CA VAL A 10 2.90 8.75 -2.51
C VAL A 10 3.53 9.88 -1.69
N GLU A 11 2.73 10.67 -0.97
CA GLU A 11 3.26 11.74 -0.11
C GLU A 11 4.16 11.20 1.00
N HIS A 12 3.74 10.12 1.67
CA HIS A 12 4.55 9.49 2.70
C HIS A 12 5.85 8.93 2.13
N ARG A 13 5.79 8.21 1.01
CA ARG A 13 6.96 7.62 0.35
C ARG A 13 7.93 8.70 -0.13
N ARG A 14 7.43 9.81 -0.68
CA ARG A 14 8.27 10.96 -1.08
C ARG A 14 8.98 11.61 0.10
N ARG A 15 8.34 11.66 1.27
CA ARG A 15 8.94 12.23 2.49
C ARG A 15 9.96 11.28 3.13
N THR A 16 9.64 9.99 3.20
CA THR A 16 10.48 8.98 3.88
C THR A 16 11.62 8.46 3.01
N HIS A 17 11.39 8.35 1.69
CA HIS A 17 12.33 7.77 0.72
C HIS A 17 12.47 8.67 -0.52
N PRO A 18 13.15 9.83 -0.40
CA PRO A 18 13.44 10.67 -1.56
C PRO A 18 14.41 9.94 -2.51
N GLY A 19 13.91 9.51 -3.67
CA GLY A 19 14.73 8.92 -4.74
C GLY A 19 14.42 7.45 -5.06
N GLU A 20 13.62 6.76 -4.26
CA GLU A 20 13.12 5.43 -4.63
C GLU A 20 11.90 5.52 -5.56
N PRO A 21 11.76 4.57 -6.51
CA PRO A 21 10.59 4.49 -7.37
C PRO A 21 9.34 4.23 -6.53
N ILE A 22 8.34 5.10 -6.70
CA ILE A 22 7.04 4.94 -6.04
C ILE A 22 6.26 3.88 -6.81
N LEU A 23 5.77 2.86 -6.09
CA LEU A 23 4.87 1.85 -6.63
C LEU A 23 3.72 2.53 -7.37
N SER A 24 3.40 2.05 -8.56
CA SER A 24 2.19 2.51 -9.26
C SER A 24 0.93 2.11 -8.48
N GLU A 25 -0.18 2.80 -8.70
CA GLU A 25 -1.45 2.56 -7.99
C GLU A 25 -1.85 1.07 -8.04
N ARG A 26 -1.70 0.43 -9.19
CA ARG A 26 -2.00 -0.99 -9.38
C ARG A 26 -1.08 -1.92 -8.58
N GLU A 27 0.19 -1.55 -8.42
CA GLU A 27 1.15 -2.31 -7.60
C GLU A 27 0.91 -2.11 -6.11
N TYR A 28 0.56 -0.89 -5.70
CA TYR A 28 0.16 -0.59 -4.33
C TYR A 28 -1.04 -1.45 -3.92
N TRP A 29 -2.07 -1.51 -4.76
CA TRP A 29 -3.23 -2.37 -4.51
C TRP A 29 -2.85 -3.85 -4.53
N ARG A 30 -2.05 -4.30 -5.49
CA ARG A 30 -1.57 -5.70 -5.51
C ARG A 30 -0.83 -6.07 -4.22
N MET A 31 0.11 -5.23 -3.76
CA MET A 31 0.84 -5.46 -2.52
C MET A 31 -0.09 -5.45 -1.30
N ARG A 32 -1.10 -4.57 -1.28
CA ARG A 32 -2.06 -4.50 -0.19
C ARG A 32 -2.99 -5.72 -0.15
N HIS A 33 -3.47 -6.17 -1.30
CA HIS A 33 -4.24 -7.41 -1.41
C HIS A 33 -3.38 -8.62 -1.06
N ALA A 34 -2.12 -8.66 -1.53
CA ALA A 34 -1.12 -9.67 -1.16
C ALA A 34 -0.83 -9.69 0.35
N ALA A 35 -0.75 -8.52 0.99
CA ALA A 35 -0.61 -8.43 2.43
C ALA A 35 -1.89 -8.86 3.16
N ALA A 36 -3.07 -8.59 2.61
CA ALA A 36 -4.35 -8.99 3.18
C ALA A 36 -4.63 -10.50 3.03
N GLU A 37 -4.24 -11.12 1.91
CA GLU A 37 -4.32 -12.58 1.73
C GLU A 37 -3.25 -13.29 2.57
N SER A 38 -2.03 -12.74 2.64
CA SER A 38 -0.91 -13.37 3.33
C SER A 38 -0.93 -13.15 4.85
N ASN A 39 -1.72 -12.19 5.34
CA ASN A 39 -2.03 -12.05 6.76
C ASN A 39 -3.47 -12.46 7.04
N PRO A 40 -3.78 -13.77 7.14
CA PRO A 40 -5.04 -14.25 7.70
C PRO A 40 -5.09 -14.05 9.23
N GLN A 41 -4.61 -12.92 9.77
CA GLN A 41 -4.59 -12.58 11.20
C GLN A 41 -6.00 -12.40 11.82
N SER A 42 -7.06 -12.88 11.15
CA SER A 42 -8.40 -13.06 11.75
C SER A 42 -8.93 -14.49 11.60
N ARG A 43 -8.08 -15.49 11.32
CA ARG A 43 -8.42 -16.91 11.46
C ARG A 43 -7.59 -17.57 12.56
N CYS A 44 -7.58 -16.95 13.73
CA CYS A 44 -7.39 -17.71 14.96
C CYS A 44 -8.79 -17.92 15.54
N CYS A 45 -9.23 -19.18 15.44
CA CYS A 45 -10.16 -19.93 16.30
C CYS A 45 -11.28 -19.16 17.01
#